data_AF-A0A1F2KG95-F1
#
_entry.id   AF-A0A1F2KG95-F1
#
_cell.length_a   1.000
_cell.length_b   1.000
_cell.length_c   1.000
_cell.angle_alpha   90.00
_cell.angle_beta   90.00
_cell.angle_gamma   90.00
#
_symmetry.space_group_name_H-M   'P 1'
#
loop_
_entity.id
_entity.type
_entity.pdbx_description
1 polymer ?
#
loop_
_entity_poly.entity_id
_entity_poly.type
_entity_poly.pdbx_seq_one_letter_code
_entity_poly.pdbx_strand_id
1 'polypeptide(L)'
;MAHVQRKHFGQNIRDMRVLKGMKQETLGRAMGMAQQNVSKMEKNELPTEEILERAAKALGTTVEAIKNFNKDSDYQFFFYTKEQHNHPIKEVIQYFKDELIKGYEEKESLKDEIARLKIEISALKTNSSDTNDNVKNINRKAD
;
A
#
# COMPACT_ATOMS: atom_id res chain seq x y z
N MET A 1 -22.82 14.96 -8.92
CA MET A 1 -21.79 14.48 -9.87
C MET A 1 -21.50 13.03 -9.52
N ALA A 2 -21.75 12.09 -10.43
CA ALA A 2 -21.39 10.69 -10.20
C ALA A 2 -19.86 10.58 -10.14
N HIS A 3 -19.31 10.10 -9.02
CA HIS A 3 -17.90 9.73 -8.97
C HIS A 3 -17.68 8.62 -10.00
N VAL A 4 -16.96 8.93 -11.08
CA VAL A 4 -16.45 7.91 -11.99
C VAL A 4 -15.42 7.12 -11.19
N GLN A 5 -15.86 6.02 -10.59
CA GLN A 5 -14.98 5.09 -9.90
C GLN A 5 -14.06 4.50 -10.96
N ARG A 6 -12.82 4.99 -11.01
CA ARG A 6 -11.82 4.45 -11.93
C ARG A 6 -11.67 2.96 -11.62
N LYS A 7 -11.80 2.14 -12.65
CA LYS A 7 -11.69 0.70 -12.54
C LYS A 7 -10.27 0.35 -12.10
N HIS A 8 -10.13 -0.16 -10.87
CA HIS A 8 -8.85 -0.59 -10.31
C HIS A 8 -8.95 -2.08 -9.96
N PHE A 9 -8.64 -2.95 -10.92
CA PHE A 9 -8.80 -4.39 -10.74
C PHE A 9 -7.79 -4.98 -9.75
N GLY A 10 -6.58 -4.41 -9.64
CA GLY A 10 -5.63 -4.80 -8.59
C GLY A 10 -6.19 -4.61 -7.17
N GLN A 11 -6.90 -3.51 -6.93
CA GLN A 11 -7.55 -3.21 -5.66
C GLN A 11 -8.72 -4.17 -5.41
N ASN A 12 -9.49 -4.52 -6.44
CA ASN A 12 -10.56 -5.51 -6.34
C ASN A 12 -10.00 -6.89 -5.95
N ILE A 13 -8.88 -7.31 -6.53
CA ILE A 13 -8.17 -8.55 -6.14
C ILE A 13 -7.73 -8.49 -4.68
N ARG A 14 -7.15 -7.36 -4.24
CA ARG A 14 -6.75 -7.14 -2.85
C ARG A 14 -7.94 -7.28 -1.91
N ASP A 15 -9.06 -6.63 -2.23
CA ASP A 15 -10.23 -6.59 -1.37
C ASP A 15 -10.87 -7.97 -1.24
N MET A 16 -11.03 -8.70 -2.35
CA MET A 16 -11.47 -10.10 -2.33
C MET A 16 -10.53 -11.02 -1.55
N ARG A 17 -9.21 -10.84 -1.69
CA ARG A 17 -8.21 -11.59 -0.92
C ARG A 17 -8.39 -11.35 0.58
N VAL A 18 -8.56 -10.10 0.98
CA VAL A 18 -8.75 -9.71 2.38
C VAL A 18 -10.05 -10.28 2.92
N LEU A 19 -11.15 -10.22 2.16
CA LEU A 19 -12.42 -10.87 2.53
C LEU A 19 -12.24 -12.37 2.80
N LYS A 20 -11.35 -13.04 2.06
CA LYS A 20 -10.99 -14.45 2.30
C LYS A 20 -10.00 -14.68 3.45
N GLY A 21 -9.61 -13.65 4.19
CA GLY A 21 -8.63 -13.76 5.28
C GLY A 21 -7.23 -14.17 4.80
N MET A 22 -6.93 -13.99 3.52
CA MET A 22 -5.66 -14.44 2.93
C MET A 22 -4.58 -13.36 3.06
N LYS A 23 -3.39 -13.74 3.53
CA LYS A 23 -2.18 -12.90 3.41
C LYS A 23 -1.71 -12.85 1.95
N GLN A 24 -0.97 -11.80 1.57
CA GLN A 24 -0.41 -11.67 0.20
C GLN A 24 0.49 -12.86 -0.17
N GLU A 25 1.24 -13.38 0.79
CA GLU A 25 2.07 -14.58 0.59
C GLU A 25 1.23 -15.81 0.24
N THR A 26 0.07 -15.98 0.90
CA THR A 26 -0.86 -17.07 0.61
C THR A 26 -1.43 -16.96 -0.80
N LEU A 27 -1.85 -15.76 -1.22
CA LEU A 27 -2.28 -15.54 -2.60
C LEU A 27 -1.14 -15.77 -3.60
N GLY A 28 0.08 -15.32 -3.26
CA GLY A 28 1.28 -15.53 -4.06
C GLY A 28 1.56 -17.01 -4.31
N ARG A 29 1.56 -17.84 -3.25
CA ARG A 29 1.70 -19.29 -3.39
C ARG A 29 0.62 -19.90 -4.29
N ALA A 30 -0.65 -19.50 -4.12
CA ALA A 30 -1.75 -19.99 -4.95
C ALA A 30 -1.64 -19.56 -6.42
N MET A 31 -1.11 -18.36 -6.66
CA MET A 31 -0.86 -17.84 -8.01
C MET A 31 0.47 -18.31 -8.60
N GLY A 32 1.38 -18.93 -7.83
CA GLY A 32 2.75 -19.23 -8.28
C GLY A 32 3.62 -17.98 -8.43
N MET A 33 3.48 -17.01 -7.53
CA MET A 33 4.17 -15.72 -7.53
C MET A 33 4.77 -15.40 -6.16
N ALA A 34 5.88 -14.66 -6.13
CA ALA A 34 6.42 -14.12 -4.88
C ALA A 34 5.48 -13.08 -4.26
N GLN A 35 5.48 -12.95 -2.92
CA GLN A 35 4.65 -11.98 -2.19
C GLN A 35 4.85 -10.54 -2.67
N GLN A 36 6.08 -10.15 -3.01
CA GLN A 36 6.40 -8.82 -3.56
C GLN A 36 5.71 -8.56 -4.90
N ASN A 37 5.57 -9.59 -5.75
CA ASN A 37 4.89 -9.48 -7.04
C ASN A 37 3.38 -9.36 -6.85
N VAL A 38 2.81 -10.00 -5.83
CA VAL A 38 1.40 -9.79 -5.44
C VAL A 38 1.17 -8.36 -4.99
N SER A 39 2.04 -7.80 -4.15
CA SER A 39 1.94 -6.39 -3.72
C SER A 39 1.98 -5.42 -4.90
N LYS A 40 2.89 -5.63 -5.85
CA LYS A 40 2.95 -4.83 -7.08
C LYS A 40 1.71 -4.97 -7.95
N MET A 41 1.20 -6.20 -8.09
CA MET A 41 -0.01 -6.50 -8.85
C MET A 41 -1.26 -5.83 -8.23
N GLU A 42 -1.39 -5.86 -6.90
CA GLU A 42 -2.52 -5.22 -6.21
C GLU A 42 -2.54 -3.69 -6.38
N LYS A 43 -1.37 -3.07 -6.56
CA LYS A 43 -1.22 -1.63 -6.86
C LYS A 43 -1.43 -1.29 -8.34
N ASN A 44 -1.53 -2.28 -9.22
CA ASN A 44 -1.76 -2.06 -10.64
C ASN A 44 -3.25 -1.85 -10.90
N GLU A 45 -3.62 -0.69 -11.48
CA GLU A 45 -5.00 -0.37 -11.84
C GLU A 45 -5.58 -1.38 -12.83
N LEU A 46 -4.80 -1.80 -13.82
CA LEU A 46 -5.23 -2.68 -14.91
C LEU A 46 -4.20 -3.82 -15.11
N PRO A 47 -4.22 -4.86 -14.25
CA PRO A 47 -3.45 -6.08 -14.47
C PRO A 47 -3.84 -6.73 -15.82
N THR A 48 -2.92 -7.49 -16.41
CA THR A 48 -3.17 -8.23 -17.65
C THR A 48 -4.26 -9.29 -17.46
N GLU A 49 -4.92 -9.68 -18.54
CA GLU A 49 -5.98 -10.70 -18.47
C GLU A 49 -5.47 -12.02 -17.86
N GLU A 50 -4.25 -12.45 -18.21
CA GLU A 50 -3.60 -13.63 -17.61
C GLU A 50 -3.50 -13.53 -16.07
N ILE A 51 -3.17 -12.35 -15.56
CA ILE A 51 -3.09 -12.12 -14.11
C ILE A 51 -4.48 -12.15 -13.48
N LEU A 52 -5.49 -11.59 -14.15
CA LEU A 52 -6.87 -11.64 -13.70
C LEU A 52 -7.39 -13.08 -13.64
N GLU A 53 -7.10 -13.90 -14.65
CA GLU A 53 -7.47 -15.32 -14.69
C GLU A 53 -6.81 -16.12 -13.57
N ARG A 54 -5.50 -15.90 -13.34
CA ARG A 54 -4.76 -16.54 -12.23
C ARG A 54 -5.33 -16.12 -10.87
N ALA A 55 -5.64 -14.83 -10.70
CA ALA A 55 -6.23 -14.31 -9.47
C ALA A 55 -7.65 -14.87 -9.25
N ALA A 56 -8.48 -14.90 -10.29
CA ALA A 56 -9.83 -15.47 -10.24
C ALA A 56 -9.79 -16.94 -9.81
N LYS A 57 -8.90 -17.73 -10.42
CA LYS A 57 -8.69 -19.13 -10.03
C LYS A 57 -8.22 -19.28 -8.59
N ALA A 58 -7.21 -18.49 -8.16
CA ALA A 58 -6.67 -18.55 -6.81
C ALA A 58 -7.68 -18.12 -5.73
N LEU A 59 -8.55 -17.16 -6.07
CA LEU A 59 -9.62 -16.68 -5.20
C LEU A 59 -10.88 -17.56 -5.30
N GLY A 60 -10.98 -18.48 -6.26
CA GLY A 60 -12.18 -19.29 -6.48
C GLY A 60 -13.39 -18.45 -6.90
N THR A 61 -13.18 -17.52 -7.83
CA THR A 61 -14.18 -16.62 -8.41
C THR A 61 -13.99 -16.49 -9.93
N THR A 62 -14.73 -15.62 -10.60
CA THR A 62 -14.56 -15.34 -12.04
C THR A 62 -13.84 -14.01 -12.29
N VAL A 63 -13.30 -13.84 -13.50
CA VAL A 63 -12.68 -12.57 -13.90
C VAL A 63 -13.73 -11.45 -13.93
N GLU A 64 -14.94 -11.75 -14.37
CA GLU A 64 -16.07 -10.83 -14.37
C GLU A 64 -16.40 -10.36 -12.96
N ALA A 65 -16.38 -11.26 -11.97
CA ALA A 65 -16.59 -10.89 -10.58
C ALA A 65 -15.51 -9.93 -10.08
N ILE A 66 -14.23 -10.14 -10.46
CA ILE A 66 -13.14 -9.21 -10.13
C ILE A 66 -13.38 -7.85 -10.80
N LYS A 67 -13.75 -7.82 -12.08
CA LYS A 67 -13.96 -6.58 -12.86
C LYS A 67 -15.16 -5.78 -12.38
N ASN A 68 -16.19 -6.46 -11.85
CA ASN A 68 -17.46 -5.87 -11.40
C ASN A 68 -17.56 -5.73 -9.88
N PHE A 69 -16.52 -6.11 -9.13
CA PHE A 69 -16.51 -6.04 -7.68
C PHE A 69 -16.85 -4.63 -7.19
N ASN A 70 -17.82 -4.55 -6.27
CA ASN A 70 -18.21 -3.33 -5.62
C ASN A 70 -18.00 -3.49 -4.12
N LYS A 71 -17.05 -2.72 -3.61
CA LYS A 71 -16.65 -2.73 -2.20
C LYS A 71 -17.84 -2.56 -1.25
N ASP A 72 -18.74 -1.62 -1.49
CA ASP A 72 -19.78 -1.31 -0.50
C ASP A 72 -20.85 -2.41 -0.46
N SER A 73 -21.31 -2.88 -1.63
CA SER A 73 -22.32 -3.95 -1.70
C SER A 73 -21.77 -5.33 -1.35
N ASP A 74 -20.56 -5.64 -1.81
CA ASP A 74 -20.02 -7.00 -1.70
C ASP A 74 -19.47 -7.27 -0.30
N TYR A 75 -18.91 -6.26 0.38
CA TYR A 75 -18.57 -6.37 1.80
C TYR A 75 -19.82 -6.53 2.66
N GLN A 76 -20.89 -5.79 2.35
CA GLN A 76 -22.15 -5.94 3.09
C GLN A 76 -22.74 -7.34 2.89
N PHE A 77 -22.76 -7.86 1.66
CA PHE A 77 -23.18 -9.24 1.41
C PHE A 77 -22.31 -10.26 2.19
N PHE A 78 -20.99 -10.06 2.19
CA PHE A 78 -20.04 -10.94 2.86
C PHE A 78 -20.21 -10.99 4.38
N PHE A 79 -20.50 -9.87 5.04
CA PHE A 79 -20.62 -9.83 6.50
C PHE A 79 -22.02 -10.10 7.05
N TYR A 80 -23.08 -9.89 6.27
CA TYR A 80 -24.46 -9.93 6.76
C TYR A 80 -25.24 -11.19 6.36
N THR A 81 -24.67 -12.07 5.53
CA THR A 81 -25.32 -13.35 5.19
C THR A 81 -25.22 -14.33 6.36
N LYS A 82 -26.36 -14.56 7.03
CA LYS A 82 -26.51 -15.29 8.30
C LYS A 82 -26.18 -16.79 8.27
N GLU A 83 -25.85 -17.37 7.11
CA GLU A 83 -25.75 -18.82 6.96
C GLU A 83 -24.33 -19.39 6.89
N GLN A 84 -23.30 -18.56 6.93
CA GLN A 84 -21.93 -19.02 6.73
C GLN A 84 -21.12 -18.90 8.03
N HIS A 85 -21.29 -19.90 8.90
CA HIS A 85 -20.49 -20.09 10.12
C HIS A 85 -18.96 -20.25 9.88
N ASN A 86 -18.50 -20.18 8.63
CA ASN A 86 -17.12 -20.45 8.21
C ASN A 86 -16.41 -19.24 7.59
N HIS A 87 -16.93 -18.02 7.78
CA HIS A 87 -16.23 -16.82 7.32
C HIS A 87 -14.98 -16.55 8.17
N PRO A 88 -13.83 -16.21 7.54
CA PRO A 88 -12.55 -16.02 8.21
C PRO A 88 -12.47 -14.66 8.93
N ILE A 89 -13.48 -14.32 9.73
CA ILE A 89 -13.61 -13.02 10.41
C ILE A 89 -12.41 -12.78 11.32
N LYS A 90 -11.92 -13.82 12.02
CA LYS A 90 -10.75 -13.71 12.90
C LYS A 90 -9.50 -13.36 12.10
N GLU A 91 -9.30 -14.03 10.98
CA GLU A 91 -8.16 -13.83 10.08
C GLU A 91 -8.21 -12.46 9.41
N VAL A 92 -9.40 -12.00 9.01
CA VAL A 92 -9.62 -10.66 8.46
C VAL A 92 -9.27 -9.59 9.50
N ILE A 93 -9.80 -9.72 10.72
CA ILE A 93 -9.49 -8.81 11.82
C ILE A 93 -7.97 -8.83 12.11
N GLN A 94 -7.37 -10.01 12.16
CA GLN A 94 -5.94 -10.14 12.43
C GLN A 94 -5.10 -9.51 11.31
N TYR A 95 -5.48 -9.70 10.05
CA TYR A 95 -4.83 -9.04 8.91
C TYR A 95 -4.83 -7.52 9.07
N PHE A 96 -5.98 -6.92 9.40
CA PHE A 96 -6.04 -5.47 9.59
C PHE A 96 -5.25 -4.99 10.81
N LYS A 97 -5.20 -5.78 11.89
CA LYS A 97 -4.32 -5.48 13.04
C LYS A 97 -2.85 -5.48 12.63
N ASP A 98 -2.41 -6.50 11.91
CA ASP A 98 -1.02 -6.61 11.42
C ASP A 98 -0.67 -5.41 10.52
N GLU A 99 -1.55 -5.04 9.59
CA GLU A 99 -1.33 -3.90 8.68
C GLU A 99 -1.33 -2.55 9.42
N LEU A 100 -2.18 -2.38 10.44
CA LEU A 100 -2.18 -1.19 11.29
C LEU A 100 -0.86 -1.05 12.04
N ILE A 101 -0.38 -2.14 12.66
CA ILE A 101 0.90 -2.15 13.41
C ILE A 101 2.05 -1.74 12.48
N LYS A 102 2.17 -2.36 11.31
CA LYS A 102 3.20 -1.98 10.32
C LYS A 102 3.13 -0.51 9.93
N GLY A 103 1.92 -0.01 9.70
CA GLY A 103 1.73 1.41 9.36
C GLY A 103 2.15 2.36 10.49
N TYR A 104 1.94 1.98 11.75
CA TYR A 104 2.43 2.76 12.90
C TYR A 104 3.95 2.72 13.02
N GLU A 105 4.57 1.55 12.80
CA GLU A 105 6.03 1.39 12.82
C GLU A 105 6.71 2.22 11.72
N GLU A 106 6.20 2.14 10.47
CA GLU A 106 6.71 2.92 9.34
C GLU A 106 6.53 4.43 9.58
N LYS A 107 5.38 4.84 10.11
CA LYS A 107 5.12 6.24 10.47
C LYS A 107 6.12 6.75 11.51
N GLU A 108 6.47 5.95 12.51
CA GLU A 108 7.43 6.36 13.54
C GLU A 108 8.84 6.46 12.97
N SER A 109 9.27 5.48 12.17
CA SER A 109 10.56 5.50 11.47
C SER A 109 10.70 6.74 10.57
N LEU A 110 9.65 7.10 9.82
CA LEU A 110 9.66 8.29 8.95
C LEU A 110 9.75 9.59 9.75
N LYS A 111 9.15 9.67 10.95
CA LYS A 111 9.30 10.85 11.82
C LYS A 111 10.75 11.01 12.30
N ASP A 112 11.38 9.91 12.70
CA ASP A 112 12.78 9.92 13.13
C ASP A 112 13.70 10.34 11.99
N GLU A 113 13.46 9.84 10.77
CA GLU A 113 14.20 10.25 9.57
C GLU A 113 14.01 11.74 9.26
N ILE A 114 12.77 12.24 9.29
CA ILE A 114 12.48 13.67 9.11
C ILE A 114 13.19 14.52 10.17
N ALA A 115 13.26 14.07 11.43
CA ALA A 115 13.96 14.80 12.48
C ALA A 115 15.47 14.87 12.19
N ARG A 116 16.09 13.77 11.75
CA ARG A 116 17.51 13.73 11.35
C ARG A 116 17.80 14.64 10.16
N LEU A 117 17.00 14.54 9.10
CA LEU A 117 17.16 15.39 7.91
C LEU A 117 16.99 16.87 8.23
N LYS A 118 16.09 17.24 9.15
CA LYS A 118 15.95 18.63 9.62
C LYS A 118 17.22 19.14 10.31
N ILE A 119 17.85 18.32 11.14
CA ILE A 119 19.12 18.66 11.80
C ILE A 119 20.23 18.82 10.75
N GLU A 120 20.36 17.88 9.82
CA GLU A 120 21.36 17.93 8.75
C GLU A 120 21.20 19.19 7.87
N ILE A 121 19.97 19.50 7.44
CA ILE A 121 19.67 20.72 6.69
C ILE A 121 20.05 21.97 7.49
N SER A 122 19.82 21.98 8.82
CA SER A 122 20.18 23.14 9.64
C SER A 122 21.70 23.36 9.72
N ALA A 123 22.49 22.27 9.86
CA ALA A 123 23.96 22.33 9.89
C ALA A 123 24.57 22.74 8.54
N LEU A 124 23.99 22.29 7.43
CA LEU A 124 24.43 22.69 6.09
C LEU A 124 24.14 24.18 5.81
N LYS A 125 23.06 24.74 6.36
CA LYS A 125 22.74 26.17 6.21
C LYS A 125 23.70 27.07 6.97
N THR A 126 24.15 26.69 8.17
CA THR A 126 25.11 27.48 8.97
C THR A 126 26.49 27.50 8.33
N ASN A 127 26.97 26.37 7.80
CA ASN A 127 28.29 26.30 7.16
C ASN A 127 28.36 27.08 5.83
N SER A 128 27.22 27.32 5.18
CA SER A 128 27.09 28.11 3.94
C SER A 128 27.09 29.63 4.16
N SER A 129 26.60 30.11 5.30
CA SER A 129 26.71 31.53 5.67
C SER A 129 28.15 31.89 6.05
N ASP A 130 28.82 31.01 6.79
CA ASP A 130 30.18 31.23 7.27
C ASP A 130 31.20 31.29 6.11
N THR A 131 31.02 30.48 5.06
CA THR A 131 31.88 30.56 3.87
C THR A 131 31.64 31.85 3.06
N ASN A 132 30.40 32.30 2.93
CA ASN A 132 30.08 33.54 2.20
C ASN A 132 30.58 34.80 2.92
N ASP A 133 30.53 34.84 4.25
CA ASP A 133 31.04 35.97 5.02
C ASP A 133 32.58 36.01 5.03
N ASN A 134 33.24 34.85 5.02
CA ASN A 134 34.70 34.78 4.92
C ASN A 134 35.21 35.24 3.54
N VAL A 135 34.54 34.83 2.45
CA VAL A 135 34.88 35.29 1.08
C VAL A 135 34.68 36.80 0.92
N LYS A 136 33.61 37.38 1.49
CA LYS A 136 33.38 38.83 1.48
C LYS A 136 34.46 39.60 2.25
N ASN A 137 34.95 39.07 3.37
CA ASN A 137 35.98 39.73 4.16
C ASN A 137 37.37 39.66 3.53
N ILE A 138 37.69 38.59 2.79
CA ILE A 138 38.96 38.48 2.05
C ILE A 138 39.00 39.52 0.92
N ASN A 139 37.92 39.68 0.16
CA ASN A 139 37.87 40.64 -0.96
C ASN A 139 37.92 42.12 -0.52
N ARG A 140 37.55 42.46 0.73
CA ARG A 140 37.67 43.83 1.26
C ARG A 140 39.06 44.20 1.77
N LYS A 141 39.94 43.23 1.99
CA LYS A 141 41.32 43.47 2.45
C LYS A 141 42.33 43.54 1.29
N ALA A 142 41.87 43.34 0.06
CA ALA A 142 42.69 43.37 -1.15
C ALA A 142 42.63 44.72 -1.89
N ASP A 143 41.82 45.67 -1.41
CA ASP A 143 41.76 47.08 -1.82
C ASP A 143 42.43 47.97 -0.75
#